data_AF-A0A2S9G627-F1
#
_entry.id   AF-A0A2S9G627-F1
#
_cell.length_a   1.000
_cell.length_b   1.000
_cell.length_c   1.000
_cell.angle_alpha   90.00
_cell.angle_beta   90.00
_cell.angle_gamma   90.00
#
_symmetry.space_group_name_H-M   'P 1'
#
loop_
_entity.id
_entity.type
_entity.pdbx_description
1 polymer ?
#
loop_
_entity_poly.entity_id
_entity_poly.type
_entity_poly.pdbx_seq_one_letter_code
_entity_poly.pdbx_strand_id
1 'polypeptide(L)'
;GGSGAVGVAFARHLAGRGAKRIVLLSRRGLDPAGLDELRTGRTAEIVAPRCDITDPRQLSAAAADHAVGEATLVIHAAGAAALA
;
A
#
# COMPACT_ATOMS: atom_id res chain seq x y z
N GLY A 1 3.12 2.77 7.39
CA GLY A 1 3.29 2.22 6.03
C GLY A 1 1.92 2.03 5.41
N GLY A 2 1.83 1.36 4.26
CA GLY A 2 0.57 1.15 3.54
C GLY A 2 -0.50 0.44 4.37
N SER A 3 -0.10 -0.44 5.29
CA SER A 3 -1.00 -1.18 6.18
C SER A 3 -1.27 -0.50 7.52
N GLY A 4 -0.76 0.71 7.75
CA GLY A 4 -1.05 1.49 8.96
C GLY A 4 -2.29 2.38 8.78
N ALA A 5 -2.85 2.92 9.87
CA ALA A 5 -4.08 3.72 9.85
C ALA A 5 -4.06 4.85 8.80
N VAL A 6 -2.98 5.63 8.73
CA VAL A 6 -2.82 6.72 7.74
C VAL A 6 -2.76 6.18 6.31
N GLY A 7 -1.99 5.12 6.06
CA GLY A 7 -1.87 4.51 4.73
C GLY A 7 -3.20 3.95 4.23
N VAL A 8 -3.92 3.23 5.09
CA VAL A 8 -5.25 2.69 4.81
C VAL A 8 -6.27 3.81 4.57
N ALA A 9 -6.22 4.91 5.34
CA ALA A 9 -7.10 6.06 5.14
C ALA A 9 -6.89 6.70 3.76
N PHE A 10 -5.64 6.88 3.33
CA PHE A 10 -5.34 7.36 1.97
C PHE A 10 -5.78 6.37 0.90
N ALA A 11 -5.57 5.07 1.10
CA ALA A 11 -6.03 4.05 0.16
C ALA A 11 -7.55 4.12 -0.05
N ARG A 12 -8.31 4.23 1.04
CA ARG A 12 -9.77 4.43 1.00
C ARG A 12 -10.15 5.74 0.30
N HIS A 13 -9.44 6.82 0.57
CA HIS A 13 -9.74 8.10 -0.07
C HIS A 13 -9.50 8.04 -1.57
N LEU A 14 -8.32 7.59 -2.00
CA LEU A 14 -7.90 7.56 -3.39
C LEU A 14 -8.72 6.59 -4.24
N ALA A 15 -9.03 5.41 -3.71
CA ALA A 15 -9.91 4.47 -4.41
C ALA A 15 -11.32 5.03 -4.60
N GLY A 16 -11.82 5.87 -3.68
CA GLY A 16 -13.08 6.61 -3.85
C GLY A 16 -12.99 7.80 -4.80
N ARG A 17 -11.78 8.26 -5.13
CA ARG A 17 -11.50 9.38 -6.05
C ARG A 17 -11.14 8.94 -7.47
N GLY A 18 -11.26 7.64 -7.78
CA GLY A 18 -11.00 7.11 -9.11
C GLY A 18 -9.57 6.62 -9.36
N ALA A 19 -8.77 6.42 -8.31
CA ALA A 19 -7.50 5.71 -8.46
C ALA A 19 -7.75 4.30 -9.02
N LYS A 20 -7.04 3.94 -10.09
CA LYS A 20 -7.23 2.64 -10.77
C LYS A 20 -6.47 1.50 -10.12
N ARG A 21 -5.30 1.80 -9.54
CA ARG A 21 -4.43 0.82 -8.89
C ARG A 21 -3.76 1.43 -7.66
N ILE A 22 -3.71 0.68 -6.57
CA ILE A 22 -3.07 1.08 -5.31
C ILE A 22 -2.23 -0.09 -4.78
N VAL A 23 -0.94 0.16 -4.54
CA VAL A 23 -0.01 -0.82 -3.96
C VAL A 23 0.33 -0.38 -2.54
N LEU A 24 -0.02 -1.20 -1.54
CA LEU A 24 0.21 -0.93 -0.13
C LEU A 24 1.43 -1.70 0.38
N LEU A 25 2.56 -1.01 0.53
CA LEU A 25 3.79 -1.62 1.05
C LEU A 25 3.85 -1.58 2.58
N SER A 26 4.17 -2.72 3.17
CA SER A 26 4.40 -2.87 4.61
C SER A 26 5.18 -4.15 4.89
N ARG A 27 6.08 -4.13 5.87
CA ARG A 27 6.84 -5.33 6.30
C ARG A 27 5.92 -6.51 6.65
N ARG A 28 4.78 -6.22 7.28
CA ARG A 28 3.80 -7.23 7.72
C ARG A 28 2.73 -7.53 6.67
N GLY A 29 2.63 -6.71 5.64
CA GLY A 29 1.46 -6.68 4.75
C GLY A 29 0.21 -6.16 5.48
N LEU A 30 -0.93 -6.25 4.80
CA LEU A 30 -2.26 -6.03 5.37
C LEU A 30 -2.93 -7.39 5.61
N ASP A 31 -3.75 -7.52 6.64
CA ASP A 31 -4.52 -8.74 6.86
C ASP A 31 -5.55 -8.95 5.72
N PRO A 32 -5.92 -10.21 5.40
CA PRO A 32 -6.83 -10.47 4.27
C PRO A 32 -8.18 -9.79 4.41
N ALA A 33 -8.78 -9.79 5.60
CA ALA A 33 -10.09 -9.18 5.84
C ALA A 33 -10.05 -7.65 5.61
N GLY A 34 -9.03 -6.97 6.13
CA GLY A 34 -8.82 -5.54 5.92
C GLY A 34 -8.55 -5.19 4.45
N LEU A 35 -7.88 -6.07 3.70
CA LEU A 35 -7.71 -5.90 2.26
C LEU A 35 -9.03 -6.08 1.48
N ASP A 36 -9.85 -7.05 1.87
CA ASP A 36 -11.15 -7.29 1.25
C ASP A 36 -12.14 -6.15 1.54
N GLU A 37 -12.14 -5.61 2.76
CA GLU A 37 -12.87 -4.39 3.11
C GLU A 37 -12.44 -3.19 2.25
N LEU A 38 -11.13 -3.06 1.98
CA LEU A 38 -10.64 -2.00 1.10
C LEU A 38 -11.14 -2.15 -0.33
N ARG A 39 -11.32 -3.38 -0.81
CA ARG A 39 -11.75 -3.67 -2.20
C ARG A 39 -13.26 -3.59 -2.38
N THR A 40 -14.03 -3.87 -1.33
CA THR A 40 -15.49 -3.96 -1.40
C THR A 40 -16.11 -2.65 -1.93
N GLY A 41 -16.90 -2.77 -3.00
CA GLY A 41 -17.58 -1.63 -3.62
C GLY A 41 -16.67 -0.68 -4.40
N ARG A 42 -15.43 -1.09 -4.73
CA ARG A 42 -14.45 -0.27 -5.46
C ARG A 42 -14.02 -0.92 -6.76
N THR A 43 -13.72 -0.09 -7.75
CA THR A 43 -13.14 -0.51 -9.04
C THR A 43 -11.61 -0.49 -9.04
N ALA A 44 -11.00 0.12 -8.03
CA ALA A 44 -9.55 0.17 -7.87
C ALA A 44 -8.99 -1.23 -7.61
N GLU A 45 -7.94 -1.60 -8.34
CA GLU A 45 -7.14 -2.77 -8.02
C GLU A 45 -6.22 -2.44 -6.83
N ILE A 46 -6.49 -3.05 -5.68
CA ILE A 46 -5.71 -2.82 -4.46
C ILE A 46 -4.93 -4.08 -4.13
N VAL A 47 -3.61 -3.98 -4.02
CA VAL A 47 -2.72 -5.08 -3.59
C VAL A 47 -1.85 -4.63 -2.43
N ALA A 48 -1.48 -5.56 -1.54
CA ALA A 48 -0.73 -5.25 -0.33
C ALA A 48 0.48 -6.20 -0.14
N PRO A 49 1.49 -6.14 -1.03
CA PRO A 49 2.64 -7.02 -0.92
C PRO A 49 3.47 -6.69 0.32
N ARG A 50 4.11 -7.73 0.88
CA ARG A 50 5.08 -7.55 1.96
C ARG A 50 6.35 -6.95 1.38
N CYS A 51 6.80 -5.86 1.96
CA CYS A 51 8.02 -5.18 1.53
C CYS A 51 8.59 -4.38 2.69
N ASP A 52 9.87 -4.58 2.99
CA ASP A 52 10.64 -3.62 3.77
C ASP A 52 11.24 -2.55 2.85
N ILE A 53 10.75 -1.32 2.98
CA ILE A 53 11.21 -0.19 2.15
C ILE A 53 12.63 0.26 2.48
N THR A 54 13.21 -0.20 3.61
CA THR A 54 14.63 0.07 3.91
C THR A 54 15.58 -0.92 3.24
N ASP A 55 15.06 -1.98 2.62
CA ASP A 55 15.82 -2.92 1.79
C ASP A 55 15.63 -2.56 0.30
N PRO A 56 16.65 -2.00 -0.38
CA PRO A 56 16.54 -1.58 -1.77
C PRO A 56 16.22 -2.75 -2.72
N ARG A 57 16.64 -3.97 -2.40
CA ARG A 57 16.38 -5.15 -3.25
C ARG A 57 14.91 -5.54 -3.16
N GLN A 58 14.34 -5.56 -1.96
CA GLN A 58 12.91 -5.82 -1.78
C GLN A 58 12.04 -4.73 -2.41
N LEU A 59 12.44 -3.45 -2.29
CA LEU A 59 11.70 -2.36 -2.90
C LEU A 59 11.73 -2.43 -4.43
N SER A 60 12.90 -2.72 -5.01
CA SER A 60 13.04 -2.91 -6.46
C SER A 60 12.21 -4.09 -6.97
N ALA A 61 12.22 -5.21 -6.24
CA ALA A 61 11.41 -6.39 -6.60
C ALA A 61 9.91 -6.08 -6.52
N ALA A 62 9.44 -5.46 -5.43
CA ALA A 62 8.04 -5.09 -5.27
C ALA A 62 7.56 -4.10 -6.35
N ALA A 63 8.43 -3.17 -6.77
CA ALA A 63 8.14 -2.27 -7.88
C ALA A 63 8.02 -3.04 -9.20
N ALA A 64 8.95 -3.94 -9.51
CA ALA A 64 8.91 -4.75 -10.73
C ALA A 64 7.66 -5.67 -10.78
N ASP A 65 7.30 -6.28 -9.65
CA ASP A 65 6.22 -7.28 -9.59
C ASP A 65 4.82 -6.67 -9.52
N HIS A 66 4.68 -5.46 -8.99
CA HIS A 66 3.37 -4.88 -8.67
C HIS A 66 3.07 -3.51 -9.29
N ALA A 67 4.05 -2.84 -9.89
CA ALA A 67 3.78 -1.61 -10.65
C ALA A 67 3.14 -1.96 -12.00
N VAL A 68 2.18 -1.12 -12.43
CA VAL A 68 1.64 -1.15 -13.80
C VAL A 68 2.01 0.18 -14.42
N GLY A 69 3.23 0.24 -14.98
CA GLY A 69 3.86 1.48 -15.44
C GLY A 69 4.42 2.33 -14.30
N GLU A 70 4.63 3.61 -14.57
CA GLU A 70 5.18 4.56 -13.60
C GLU A 70 4.14 4.92 -12.53
N ALA A 71 4.60 4.98 -11.27
CA ALA A 71 3.76 5.49 -10.18
C ALA A 71 3.53 6.99 -10.36
N THR A 72 2.26 7.41 -10.42
CA THR A 72 1.89 8.82 -10.55
C THR A 72 1.84 9.56 -9.21
N LEU A 73 1.81 8.82 -8.09
CA LEU A 73 1.78 9.34 -6.73
C LEU A 73 2.45 8.35 -5.77
N VAL A 74 3.28 8.87 -4.87
CA VAL A 74 3.88 8.13 -3.76
C VAL A 74 3.48 8.77 -2.44
N ILE A 75 2.93 7.97 -1.53
CA ILE A 75 2.61 8.39 -0.16
C ILE A 75 3.55 7.67 0.80
N HIS A 76 4.51 8.40 1.36
CA HIS A 76 5.41 7.88 2.38
C HIS A 76 4.76 7.98 3.77
N ALA A 77 3.96 6.97 4.13
CA ALA A 77 3.35 6.85 5.46
C ALA A 77 4.09 5.86 6.37
N ALA A 78 5.30 5.43 6.00
CA ALA A 78 6.10 4.53 6.81
C ALA A 78 6.74 5.28 7.98
N GLY A 79 6.72 4.66 9.14
CA GLY A 79 7.26 5.24 10.37
C GLY A 79 7.21 4.19 11.47
N ALA A 80 8.18 4.25 12.37
CA ALA A 80 8.20 3.47 13.59
C ALA A 80 8.55 4.43 14.73
N ALA A 81 7.81 4.33 15.83
CA ALA A 81 8.11 5.02 17.07
C ALA A 81 8.29 3.95 18.15
N ALA A 82 9.35 4.05 18.92
CA ALA A 82 9.48 3.36 20.19
C ALA A 82 9.12 4.38 21.27
N LEU A 83 8.04 4.12 22.01
CA LEU A 83 7.71 4.88 23.21
C LEU A 83 8.34 4.13 24.38
N ALA A 84 9.20 4.83 25.11
CA ALA A 84 9.82 4.34 26.34
C ALA A 84 8.85 4.49 27.52
#